data_AF-A0A4Q0I150-F1
#
_entry.id   AF-A0A4Q0I150-F1
#
_cell.length_a   1.000
_cell.length_b   1.000
_cell.length_c   1.000
_cell.angle_alpha   90.00
_cell.angle_beta   90.00
_cell.angle_gamma   90.00
#
_symmetry.space_group_name_H-M   'P 1'
#
loop_
_entity.id
_entity.type
_entity.pdbx_description
1 polymer ?
#
loop_
_entity_poly.entity_id
_entity_poly.type
_entity_poly.pdbx_seq_one_letter_code
_entity_poly.pdbx_strand_id
1 'polypeptide(L)'
;MAIETTVPTNRPTTLAAWIKCLDDVLLPVPQASHERVCKAIRDSRSSLRDIAELMQNSPALVLSVMREANSQAHGSLAEPAENLEVALNRLGLKRAEELLARLPSVPAQEIPVALRQLLLISQHASQQANGLFGSRLARLWQDIHWGSLLFLSPLWPMAVAYPKLLEEWELRVIHKGQSARQVEQQLFGVRLLDLCLGLTEAWHLPIWVSQGYKLLLAEQRLLVKALHIARQDDALRHQQLLDAEPNLRRWLNQPANTVLLANGLAMSAQESWTCPHTERWQYLTALYLQTPLSDVQQQAHQQAVTSARTTLMPDLWHPALSLIWPWHVHKVHRGLLPAPPPTAEALAAWRTRCTELLVEPSRFANAMHLTTCAKEALVASGMQRVLIFMADRALSTLRVHQADGLPKDAAHLSLDVVNSTLLQRLLEKSAQVRLNPDNHAQFSALLPPILRRLFIGEHLLLRSLSCNGRVVMLIVADQGGGPLSETTVQAFGKTAQCIEKALHSFTNRSA
;
A
#
# COMPACT_ATOMS: atom_id res chain seq x y z
N MET A 1 -8.47 -2.78 -23.30
CA MET A 1 -9.36 -3.73 -22.58
C MET A 1 -8.75 -3.89 -21.20
N ALA A 2 -9.48 -3.57 -20.13
CA ALA A 2 -8.96 -3.71 -18.78
C ALA A 2 -8.55 -5.17 -18.56
N ILE A 3 -7.34 -5.39 -18.07
CA ILE A 3 -6.87 -6.72 -17.67
C ILE A 3 -7.81 -7.16 -16.54
N GLU A 4 -8.78 -8.00 -16.86
CA GLU A 4 -9.48 -8.80 -15.87
C GLU A 4 -8.47 -9.81 -15.32
N THR A 5 -7.67 -9.36 -14.35
CA THR A 5 -6.95 -10.28 -13.49
C THR A 5 -8.02 -11.12 -12.80
N THR A 6 -7.94 -12.42 -12.99
CA THR A 6 -8.69 -13.44 -12.24
C THR A 6 -8.24 -13.37 -10.79
N VAL A 7 -8.64 -12.33 -10.06
CA VAL A 7 -8.35 -12.17 -8.63
C VAL A 7 -9.06 -13.33 -7.92
N PRO A 8 -8.32 -14.27 -7.29
CA PRO A 8 -8.94 -15.34 -6.54
C PRO A 8 -9.92 -14.78 -5.52
N THR A 9 -11.16 -15.27 -5.53
CA THR A 9 -12.26 -14.80 -4.68
C THR A 9 -11.97 -15.02 -3.19
N ASN A 10 -11.01 -15.90 -2.85
CA ASN A 10 -10.51 -16.11 -1.50
C ASN A 10 -9.03 -15.74 -1.41
N ARG A 11 -8.72 -14.79 -0.53
CA ARG A 11 -7.36 -14.37 -0.19
C ARG A 11 -6.59 -15.52 0.48
N PRO A 12 -5.36 -15.85 0.06
CA PRO A 12 -4.53 -16.82 0.75
C PRO A 12 -4.23 -16.39 2.20
N THR A 13 -4.06 -17.36 3.10
CA THR A 13 -3.76 -17.12 4.52
C THR A 13 -2.53 -17.86 5.03
N THR A 14 -1.95 -18.75 4.23
CA THR A 14 -0.75 -19.52 4.57
C THR A 14 0.40 -19.18 3.63
N LEU A 15 1.63 -19.38 4.10
CA LEU A 15 2.84 -19.03 3.35
C LEU A 15 2.92 -19.76 2.00
N ALA A 16 2.73 -21.08 2.00
CA ALA A 16 2.76 -21.89 0.78
C ALA A 16 1.68 -21.48 -0.23
N ALA A 17 0.47 -21.13 0.25
CA ALA A 17 -0.60 -20.66 -0.62
C ALA A 17 -0.30 -19.29 -1.23
N TRP A 18 0.30 -18.38 -0.46
CA TRP A 18 0.76 -17.10 -0.98
C TRP A 18 1.87 -17.24 -2.01
N ILE A 19 2.88 -18.07 -1.74
CA ILE A 19 3.99 -18.32 -2.68
C ILE A 19 3.44 -18.82 -4.01
N LYS A 20 2.59 -19.87 -3.99
CA LYS A 20 1.95 -20.39 -5.20
C LYS A 20 1.12 -19.33 -5.92
N CYS A 21 0.27 -18.61 -5.19
CA CYS A 21 -0.60 -17.59 -5.75
C CYS A 21 0.18 -16.47 -6.46
N LEU A 22 1.32 -16.04 -5.90
CA LEU A 22 2.12 -14.94 -6.45
C LEU A 22 3.09 -15.42 -7.53
N ASP A 23 3.48 -16.70 -7.51
CA ASP A 23 4.28 -17.33 -8.58
C ASP A 23 3.51 -17.35 -9.91
N ASP A 24 2.20 -17.64 -9.87
CA ASP A 24 1.32 -17.71 -11.03
C ASP A 24 1.01 -16.35 -11.69
N VAL A 25 1.36 -15.23 -11.04
CA VAL A 25 1.06 -13.88 -11.55
C VAL A 25 2.09 -13.46 -12.59
N LEU A 26 1.62 -13.19 -13.80
CA LEU A 26 2.42 -12.59 -14.87
C LEU A 26 2.54 -11.08 -14.69
N LEU A 27 3.77 -10.57 -14.69
CA LEU A 27 4.00 -9.13 -14.58
C LEU A 27 3.77 -8.43 -15.92
N PRO A 28 2.94 -7.38 -15.96
CA PRO A 28 2.79 -6.55 -17.16
C PRO A 28 4.09 -5.79 -17.47
N VAL A 29 4.44 -5.77 -18.74
CA VAL A 29 5.65 -5.15 -19.27
C VAL A 29 5.28 -3.97 -20.17
N PRO A 30 6.01 -2.84 -20.10
CA PRO A 30 5.80 -1.74 -21.04
C PRO A 30 6.01 -2.17 -22.48
N GLN A 31 5.00 -1.96 -23.33
CA GLN A 31 5.00 -2.37 -24.73
C GLN A 31 6.24 -1.91 -25.50
N ALA A 32 6.65 -0.64 -25.33
CA ALA A 32 7.84 -0.11 -25.99
C ALA A 32 9.15 -0.81 -25.59
N SER A 33 9.25 -1.34 -24.37
CA SER A 33 10.41 -2.14 -23.95
C SER A 33 10.33 -3.56 -24.49
N HIS A 34 9.15 -4.17 -24.46
CA HIS A 34 8.89 -5.49 -25.03
C HIS A 34 9.20 -5.56 -26.53
N GLU A 35 8.72 -4.61 -27.33
CA GLU A 35 8.94 -4.55 -28.77
C GLU A 35 10.42 -4.35 -29.12
N ARG A 36 11.13 -3.47 -28.39
CA ARG A 36 12.57 -3.25 -28.59
C ARG A 36 13.39 -4.52 -28.34
N VAL A 37 13.06 -5.26 -27.29
CA VAL A 37 13.75 -6.50 -26.94
C VAL A 37 13.41 -7.61 -27.93
N CYS A 38 12.14 -7.77 -28.32
CA CYS A 38 11.74 -8.73 -29.36
C CYS A 38 12.46 -8.46 -30.68
N LYS A 39 12.62 -7.19 -31.07
CA LYS A 39 13.37 -6.80 -32.26
C LYS A 39 14.85 -7.18 -32.15
N ALA A 40 15.48 -6.92 -31.00
CA ALA A 40 16.88 -7.25 -30.77
C ALA A 40 17.14 -8.77 -30.79
N ILE A 41 16.26 -9.58 -30.21
CA ILE A 41 16.39 -11.06 -30.24
C ILE A 41 16.30 -11.61 -31.67
N ARG A 42 15.53 -10.96 -32.55
CA ARG A 42 15.40 -11.35 -33.97
C ARG A 42 16.50 -10.81 -34.87
N ASP A 43 17.30 -9.84 -34.41
CA ASP A 43 18.43 -9.31 -35.18
C ASP A 43 19.67 -10.18 -34.93
N SER A 44 20.17 -10.84 -35.97
CA SER A 44 21.37 -11.69 -35.90
C SER A 44 22.65 -10.94 -35.55
N ARG A 45 22.62 -9.60 -35.55
CA ARG A 45 23.76 -8.75 -35.16
C ARG A 45 23.77 -8.37 -33.68
N SER A 46 22.68 -8.59 -32.95
CA SER A 46 22.61 -8.26 -31.52
C SER A 46 23.27 -9.35 -30.69
N SER A 47 24.25 -8.97 -29.87
CA SER A 47 24.85 -9.89 -28.90
C SER A 47 23.91 -10.10 -27.69
N LEU A 48 24.13 -11.18 -26.93
CA LEU A 48 23.41 -11.42 -25.67
C LEU A 48 23.57 -10.27 -24.68
N ARG A 49 24.75 -9.63 -24.69
CA ARG A 49 25.04 -8.45 -23.87
C ARG A 49 24.19 -7.25 -24.30
N ASP A 50 24.10 -6.97 -25.59
CA ASP A 50 23.26 -5.87 -26.10
C ASP A 50 21.79 -6.07 -25.71
N ILE A 51 21.31 -7.32 -25.81
CA ILE A 51 19.95 -7.69 -25.41
C ILE A 51 19.76 -7.51 -23.90
N ALA A 52 20.74 -7.91 -23.08
CA ALA A 52 20.71 -7.72 -21.63
C ALA A 52 20.65 -6.23 -21.25
N GLU A 53 21.49 -5.39 -21.87
CA GLU A 53 21.52 -3.94 -21.64
C GLU A 53 20.18 -3.28 -22.04
N LEU A 54 19.55 -3.73 -23.13
CA LEU A 54 18.21 -3.27 -23.51
C LEU A 54 17.14 -3.66 -22.48
N MET A 55 17.16 -4.92 -22.01
CA MET A 55 16.21 -5.47 -21.04
C MET A 55 16.31 -4.82 -19.66
N GLN A 56 17.50 -4.40 -19.23
CA GLN A 56 17.75 -3.79 -17.91
C GLN A 56 16.84 -2.58 -17.62
N ASN A 57 16.41 -1.86 -18.65
CA ASN A 57 15.47 -0.74 -18.54
C ASN A 57 14.04 -1.15 -18.14
N SER A 58 13.74 -2.45 -18.09
CA SER A 58 12.45 -2.99 -17.68
C SER A 58 12.65 -4.06 -16.60
N PRO A 59 12.53 -3.71 -15.30
CA PRO A 59 12.80 -4.65 -14.23
C PRO A 59 11.84 -5.86 -14.24
N ALA A 60 10.60 -5.67 -14.71
CA ALA A 60 9.64 -6.77 -14.90
C ALA A 60 10.13 -7.81 -15.94
N LEU A 61 10.77 -7.38 -17.03
CA LEU A 61 11.41 -8.28 -17.99
C LEU A 61 12.58 -9.01 -17.36
N VAL A 62 13.45 -8.27 -16.65
CA VAL A 62 14.60 -8.85 -15.95
C VAL A 62 14.15 -9.97 -15.01
N LEU A 63 13.17 -9.72 -14.15
CA LEU A 63 12.66 -10.74 -13.23
C LEU A 63 12.10 -11.95 -13.98
N SER A 64 11.32 -11.73 -15.05
CA SER A 64 10.71 -12.80 -15.82
C SER A 64 11.78 -13.72 -16.44
N VAL A 65 12.82 -13.14 -17.03
CA VAL A 65 13.95 -13.91 -17.61
C VAL A 65 14.75 -14.63 -16.54
N MET A 66 15.07 -13.97 -15.42
CA MET A 66 15.81 -14.59 -14.31
C MET A 66 15.04 -15.77 -13.72
N ARG A 67 13.73 -15.62 -13.49
CA ARG A 67 12.85 -16.69 -13.01
C ARG A 67 12.79 -17.86 -13.98
N GLU A 68 12.60 -17.61 -15.27
CA GLU A 68 12.53 -18.67 -16.28
C GLU A 68 13.88 -19.41 -16.41
N ALA A 69 15.00 -18.69 -16.37
CA ALA A 69 16.34 -19.28 -16.43
C ALA A 69 16.65 -20.13 -15.19
N ASN A 70 16.21 -19.71 -14.01
CA ASN A 70 16.51 -20.40 -12.75
C ASN A 70 15.49 -21.48 -12.37
N SER A 71 14.25 -21.45 -12.89
CA SER A 71 13.28 -22.53 -12.69
C SER A 71 13.79 -23.87 -13.24
N GLN A 72 14.60 -23.83 -14.30
CA GLN A 72 15.20 -24.99 -14.96
C GLN A 72 16.45 -25.53 -14.23
N ALA A 73 16.91 -24.89 -13.15
CA ALA A 73 18.01 -25.40 -12.33
C ALA A 73 17.60 -26.58 -11.43
N HIS A 74 16.30 -26.90 -11.35
CA HIS A 74 15.78 -28.06 -10.62
C HIS A 74 16.19 -29.38 -11.32
N GLY A 75 17.42 -29.82 -11.07
CA GLY A 75 17.95 -31.09 -11.55
C GLY A 75 19.44 -31.09 -11.91
N SER A 76 20.12 -29.94 -11.90
CA SER A 76 21.54 -29.83 -12.23
C SER A 76 22.34 -29.30 -11.03
N LEU A 77 23.59 -29.73 -10.88
CA LEU A 77 24.62 -29.15 -10.00
C LEU A 77 24.96 -27.67 -10.35
N ALA A 78 24.13 -27.00 -11.15
CA ALA A 78 24.38 -25.67 -11.68
C ALA A 78 23.84 -24.60 -10.71
N GLU A 79 24.72 -23.71 -10.29
CA GLU A 79 24.37 -22.54 -9.48
C GLU A 79 23.35 -21.64 -10.21
N PRO A 80 22.41 -20.98 -9.51
CA PRO A 80 21.48 -20.03 -10.11
C PRO A 80 22.20 -18.92 -10.90
N ALA A 81 21.54 -18.36 -11.91
CA ALA A 81 22.06 -17.18 -12.60
C ALA A 81 21.93 -15.96 -11.68
N GLU A 82 23.05 -15.29 -11.43
CA GLU A 82 23.14 -14.09 -10.57
C GLU A 82 23.01 -12.78 -11.38
N ASN A 83 23.17 -12.84 -12.71
CA ASN A 83 23.01 -11.70 -13.61
C ASN A 83 22.26 -12.06 -14.90
N LEU A 84 21.75 -11.02 -15.58
CA LEU A 84 20.89 -11.18 -16.75
C LEU A 84 21.58 -11.79 -17.97
N GLU A 85 22.86 -11.51 -18.19
CA GLU A 85 23.62 -12.08 -19.31
C GLU A 85 23.78 -13.59 -19.14
N VAL A 86 24.11 -14.05 -17.93
CA VAL A 86 24.19 -15.48 -17.58
C VAL A 86 22.82 -16.14 -17.70
N ALA A 87 21.76 -15.47 -17.26
CA ALA A 87 20.39 -15.97 -17.38
C ALA A 87 19.96 -16.14 -18.85
N LEU A 88 20.24 -15.16 -19.70
CA LEU A 88 19.95 -15.24 -21.14
C LEU A 88 20.76 -16.32 -21.84
N ASN A 89 22.04 -16.45 -21.51
CA ASN A 89 22.90 -17.50 -22.05
C ASN A 89 22.38 -18.90 -21.67
N ARG A 90 21.94 -19.08 -20.42
CA ARG A 90 21.34 -20.33 -19.94
C ARG A 90 20.00 -20.65 -20.59
N LEU A 91 19.13 -19.64 -20.71
CA LEU A 91 17.79 -19.81 -21.27
C LEU A 91 17.85 -20.09 -22.79
N GLY A 92 18.77 -19.41 -23.47
CA GLY A 92 18.88 -19.40 -24.92
C GLY A 92 17.84 -18.48 -25.60
N LEU A 93 18.18 -17.96 -26.77
CA LEU A 93 17.36 -16.96 -27.49
C LEU A 93 15.95 -17.46 -27.85
N LYS A 94 15.82 -18.72 -28.26
CA LYS A 94 14.52 -19.30 -28.65
C LYS A 94 13.53 -19.31 -27.49
N ARG A 95 13.95 -19.78 -26.31
CA ARG A 95 13.09 -19.79 -25.12
C ARG A 95 12.85 -18.38 -24.59
N ALA A 96 13.82 -17.49 -24.69
CA ALA A 96 13.61 -16.07 -24.37
C ALA A 96 12.50 -15.47 -25.26
N GLU A 97 12.46 -15.79 -26.56
CA GLU A 97 11.36 -15.37 -27.44
C GLU A 97 10.02 -16.00 -27.03
N GLU A 98 9.98 -17.30 -26.71
CA GLU A 98 8.78 -17.99 -26.22
C GLU A 98 8.26 -17.42 -24.90
N LEU A 99 9.15 -16.99 -24.01
CA LEU A 99 8.80 -16.30 -22.76
C LEU A 99 8.19 -14.93 -23.06
N LEU A 100 8.85 -14.12 -23.88
CA LEU A 100 8.37 -12.79 -24.25
C LEU A 100 7.00 -12.84 -24.91
N ALA A 101 6.72 -13.85 -25.74
CA ALA A 101 5.42 -14.05 -26.37
C ALA A 101 4.28 -14.29 -25.36
N ARG A 102 4.58 -14.81 -24.16
CA ARG A 102 3.61 -15.10 -23.10
C ARG A 102 3.37 -13.93 -22.15
N LEU A 103 4.29 -12.95 -22.10
CA LEU A 103 4.19 -11.84 -21.16
C LEU A 103 3.11 -10.82 -21.59
N PRO A 104 2.33 -10.30 -20.63
CA PRO A 104 1.35 -9.24 -20.92
C PRO A 104 2.07 -7.94 -21.28
N SER A 105 2.12 -7.64 -22.58
CA SER A 105 2.68 -6.41 -23.13
C SER A 105 1.58 -5.36 -23.24
N VAL A 106 1.70 -4.28 -22.45
CA VAL A 106 0.65 -3.25 -22.37
C VAL A 106 1.24 -1.84 -22.39
N PRO A 107 0.46 -0.82 -22.79
CA PRO A 107 0.87 0.58 -22.65
C PRO A 107 1.26 0.91 -21.21
N ALA A 108 2.28 1.76 -21.03
CA ALA A 108 2.82 2.06 -19.70
C ALA A 108 1.78 2.65 -18.74
N GLN A 109 0.78 3.41 -19.24
CA GLN A 109 -0.27 3.96 -18.40
C GLN A 109 -1.28 2.91 -17.89
N GLU A 110 -1.41 1.77 -18.58
CA GLU A 110 -2.31 0.68 -18.19
C GLU A 110 -1.69 -0.23 -17.11
N ILE A 111 -0.38 -0.14 -16.89
CA ILE A 111 0.29 -0.85 -15.81
C ILE A 111 -0.16 -0.28 -14.45
N PRO A 112 -0.57 -1.13 -13.49
CA PRO A 112 -1.01 -0.67 -12.17
C PRO A 112 -0.02 0.30 -11.52
N VAL A 113 -0.55 1.42 -11.00
CA VAL A 113 0.27 2.48 -10.37
C VAL A 113 1.13 1.91 -9.23
N ALA A 114 0.57 1.01 -8.41
CA ALA A 114 1.30 0.36 -7.31
C ALA A 114 2.53 -0.41 -7.81
N LEU A 115 2.41 -1.16 -8.91
CA LEU A 115 3.53 -1.86 -9.52
C LEU A 115 4.56 -0.86 -10.08
N ARG A 116 4.12 0.15 -10.84
CA ARG A 116 5.03 1.16 -11.41
C ARG A 116 5.81 1.91 -10.32
N GLN A 117 5.17 2.21 -9.19
CA GLN A 117 5.82 2.82 -8.03
C GLN A 117 6.90 1.90 -7.43
N LEU A 118 6.62 0.61 -7.24
CA LEU A 118 7.63 -0.35 -6.75
C LEU A 118 8.79 -0.56 -7.71
N LEU A 119 8.53 -0.59 -9.02
CA LEU A 119 9.58 -0.69 -10.04
C LEU A 119 10.48 0.55 -10.01
N LEU A 120 9.90 1.74 -9.90
CA LEU A 120 10.65 3.00 -9.72
C LEU A 120 11.50 2.98 -8.45
N ILE A 121 10.95 2.52 -7.32
CA ILE A 121 11.70 2.40 -6.06
C ILE A 121 12.90 1.47 -6.24
N SER A 122 12.72 0.35 -6.94
CA SER A 122 13.77 -0.65 -7.16
C SER A 122 14.87 -0.13 -8.10
N GLN A 123 14.49 0.61 -9.15
CA GLN A 123 15.45 1.31 -10.01
C GLN A 123 16.23 2.38 -9.24
N HIS A 124 15.54 3.17 -8.41
CA HIS A 124 16.17 4.15 -7.54
C HIS A 124 17.13 3.47 -6.53
N ALA A 125 16.75 2.35 -5.92
CA ALA A 125 17.62 1.57 -5.05
C ALA A 125 18.88 1.10 -5.77
N SER A 126 18.76 0.62 -7.00
CA SER A 126 19.92 0.25 -7.82
C SER A 126 20.80 1.47 -8.14
N GLN A 127 20.22 2.63 -8.46
CA GLN A 127 20.98 3.87 -8.67
C GLN A 127 21.72 4.31 -7.39
N GLN A 128 21.07 4.24 -6.22
CA GLN A 128 21.69 4.50 -4.92
C GLN A 128 22.85 3.55 -4.68
N ALA A 129 22.65 2.26 -4.89
CA ALA A 129 23.66 1.24 -4.64
C ALA A 129 24.91 1.44 -5.51
N ASN A 130 24.71 1.65 -6.82
CA ASN A 130 25.80 1.89 -7.76
C ASN A 130 26.54 3.19 -7.44
N GLY A 131 25.80 4.25 -7.10
CA GLY A 131 26.38 5.54 -6.75
C GLY A 131 27.19 5.51 -5.46
N LEU A 132 26.67 4.88 -4.40
CA LEU A 132 27.27 4.86 -3.06
C LEU A 132 28.40 3.84 -2.92
N PHE A 133 28.24 2.64 -3.52
CA PHE A 133 29.14 1.50 -3.28
C PHE A 133 29.97 1.10 -4.51
N GLY A 134 29.54 1.47 -5.72
CA GLY A 134 30.12 0.97 -6.97
C GLY A 134 31.61 1.29 -7.16
N SER A 135 32.09 2.47 -6.70
CA SER A 135 33.50 2.83 -6.81
C SER A 135 34.41 1.99 -5.90
N ARG A 136 33.92 1.63 -4.70
CA ARG A 136 34.68 0.84 -3.71
C ARG A 136 34.64 -0.65 -3.97
N LEU A 137 33.53 -1.13 -4.54
CA LEU A 137 33.27 -2.54 -4.82
C LEU A 137 33.13 -2.78 -6.32
N ALA A 138 34.00 -2.16 -7.13
CA ALA A 138 33.90 -2.15 -8.59
C ALA A 138 33.85 -3.55 -9.23
N ARG A 139 34.45 -4.57 -8.60
CA ARG A 139 34.38 -5.96 -9.11
C ARG A 139 33.03 -6.65 -8.87
N LEU A 140 32.25 -6.16 -7.91
CA LEU A 140 30.95 -6.71 -7.50
C LEU A 140 29.78 -5.86 -8.01
N TRP A 141 30.02 -4.97 -8.98
CA TRP A 141 29.02 -4.01 -9.43
C TRP A 141 27.77 -4.69 -9.99
N GLN A 142 27.91 -5.85 -10.63
CA GLN A 142 26.77 -6.62 -11.15
C GLN A 142 25.90 -7.16 -10.02
N ASP A 143 26.51 -7.75 -8.99
CA ASP A 143 25.80 -8.27 -7.82
C ASP A 143 25.09 -7.14 -7.05
N ILE A 144 25.77 -5.99 -6.90
CA ILE A 144 25.18 -4.78 -6.32
C ILE A 144 23.98 -4.32 -7.15
N HIS A 145 24.15 -4.23 -8.47
CA HIS A 145 23.11 -3.76 -9.38
C HIS A 145 21.87 -4.66 -9.37
N TRP A 146 22.04 -5.97 -9.63
CA TRP A 146 20.94 -6.93 -9.74
C TRP A 146 20.32 -7.24 -8.39
N GLY A 147 21.15 -7.41 -7.35
CA GLY A 147 20.67 -7.59 -5.99
C GLY A 147 19.82 -6.41 -5.54
N SER A 148 20.24 -5.17 -5.82
CA SER A 148 19.48 -3.98 -5.44
C SER A 148 18.21 -3.79 -6.26
N LEU A 149 18.26 -4.08 -7.58
CA LEU A 149 17.10 -3.98 -8.47
C LEU A 149 16.02 -5.02 -8.15
N LEU A 150 16.42 -6.24 -7.81
CA LEU A 150 15.48 -7.36 -7.59
C LEU A 150 15.07 -7.53 -6.13
N PHE A 151 15.62 -6.75 -5.20
CA PHE A 151 15.35 -6.89 -3.77
C PHE A 151 13.84 -6.83 -3.45
N LEU A 152 13.11 -5.85 -4.00
CA LEU A 152 11.66 -5.69 -3.79
C LEU A 152 10.80 -6.51 -4.75
N SER A 153 11.40 -7.31 -5.64
CA SER A 153 10.67 -8.09 -6.64
C SER A 153 9.63 -9.08 -6.09
N PRO A 154 9.78 -9.67 -4.89
CA PRO A 154 8.72 -10.48 -4.28
C PRO A 154 7.38 -9.74 -4.08
N LEU A 155 7.40 -8.41 -3.99
CA LEU A 155 6.19 -7.59 -3.82
C LEU A 155 5.52 -7.22 -5.14
N TRP A 156 6.21 -7.35 -6.28
CA TRP A 156 5.69 -6.89 -7.58
C TRP A 156 4.44 -7.67 -8.01
N PRO A 157 4.37 -9.01 -7.91
CA PRO A 157 3.13 -9.75 -8.16
C PRO A 157 1.97 -9.32 -7.27
N MET A 158 2.25 -9.02 -5.99
CA MET A 158 1.24 -8.56 -5.05
C MET A 158 0.71 -7.18 -5.43
N ALA A 159 1.56 -6.29 -5.97
CA ALA A 159 1.13 -4.99 -6.48
C ALA A 159 0.25 -5.09 -7.74
N VAL A 160 0.30 -6.21 -8.46
CA VAL A 160 -0.60 -6.49 -9.59
C VAL A 160 -1.92 -7.10 -9.10
N ALA A 161 -1.84 -8.17 -8.31
CA ALA A 161 -3.02 -8.95 -7.92
C ALA A 161 -3.79 -8.36 -6.73
N TYR A 162 -3.09 -7.73 -5.78
CA TYR A 162 -3.64 -7.24 -4.52
C TYR A 162 -3.08 -5.85 -4.09
N PRO A 163 -3.11 -4.82 -4.96
CA PRO A 163 -2.50 -3.51 -4.68
C PRO A 163 -3.03 -2.87 -3.38
N LYS A 164 -4.33 -3.04 -3.10
CA LYS A 164 -4.98 -2.49 -1.89
C LYS A 164 -4.39 -3.02 -0.58
N LEU A 165 -3.86 -4.25 -0.56
CA LEU A 165 -3.24 -4.80 0.66
C LEU A 165 -1.93 -4.08 0.98
N LEU A 166 -1.14 -3.74 -0.05
CA LEU A 166 0.10 -2.98 0.13
C LEU A 166 -0.18 -1.54 0.56
N GLU A 167 -1.17 -0.89 -0.07
CA GLU A 167 -1.62 0.46 0.32
C GLU A 167 -2.11 0.50 1.78
N GLU A 168 -2.89 -0.50 2.21
CA GLU A 168 -3.37 -0.59 3.60
C GLU A 168 -2.22 -0.87 4.57
N TRP A 169 -1.27 -1.75 4.20
CA TRP A 169 -0.09 -2.03 5.02
C TRP A 169 0.78 -0.77 5.19
N GLU A 170 1.08 -0.05 4.10
CA GLU A 170 1.86 1.19 4.12
C GLU A 170 1.20 2.23 5.05
N LEU A 171 -0.10 2.49 4.85
CA LEU A 171 -0.84 3.43 5.69
C LEU A 171 -0.78 3.06 7.18
N ARG A 172 -1.02 1.79 7.52
CA ARG A 172 -1.14 1.36 8.91
C ARG A 172 0.21 1.25 9.61
N VAL A 173 1.23 0.73 8.93
CA VAL A 173 2.54 0.46 9.52
C VAL A 173 3.43 1.70 9.45
N ILE A 174 3.56 2.31 8.28
CA ILE A 174 4.48 3.44 8.08
C ILE A 174 3.88 4.72 8.65
N HIS A 175 2.64 5.05 8.27
CA HIS A 175 2.07 6.35 8.61
C HIS A 175 1.33 6.39 9.95
N LYS A 176 0.66 5.30 10.34
CA LYS A 176 -0.04 5.20 11.64
C LYS A 176 0.78 4.54 12.76
N GLY A 177 1.98 4.06 12.46
CA GLY A 177 2.88 3.46 13.45
C GLY A 177 2.32 2.19 14.13
N GLN A 178 1.37 1.49 13.50
CA GLN A 178 0.83 0.25 14.05
C GLN A 178 1.88 -0.88 13.99
N SER A 179 1.77 -1.86 14.89
CA SER A 179 2.68 -3.00 14.91
C SER A 179 2.62 -3.78 13.60
N ALA A 180 3.71 -3.77 12.83
CA ALA A 180 3.83 -4.50 11.57
C ALA A 180 3.41 -5.97 11.71
N ARG A 181 3.84 -6.65 12.78
CA ARG A 181 3.47 -8.05 13.05
C ARG A 181 1.96 -8.26 13.15
N GLN A 182 1.25 -7.36 13.82
CA GLN A 182 -0.21 -7.47 14.00
C GLN A 182 -0.94 -7.16 12.68
N VAL A 183 -0.52 -6.09 11.99
CA VAL A 183 -1.10 -5.69 10.70
C VAL A 183 -0.88 -6.76 9.65
N GLU A 184 0.33 -7.30 9.53
CA GLU A 184 0.66 -8.38 8.59
C GLU A 184 -0.17 -9.64 8.84
N GLN A 185 -0.36 -10.04 10.10
CA GLN A 185 -1.21 -11.18 10.43
C GLN A 185 -2.67 -10.95 10.03
N GLN A 186 -3.18 -9.72 10.11
CA GLN A 186 -4.56 -9.37 9.73
C GLN A 186 -4.73 -9.29 8.20
N LEU A 187 -3.74 -8.71 7.50
CA LEU A 187 -3.81 -8.46 6.05
C LEU A 187 -3.40 -9.67 5.21
N PHE A 188 -2.34 -10.38 5.61
CA PHE A 188 -1.77 -11.48 4.84
C PHE A 188 -1.95 -12.84 5.52
N GLY A 189 -2.20 -12.88 6.84
CA GLY A 189 -2.19 -14.14 7.61
C GLY A 189 -0.79 -14.68 7.89
N VAL A 190 0.24 -14.03 7.36
CA VAL A 190 1.67 -14.37 7.48
C VAL A 190 2.48 -13.08 7.64
N ARG A 191 3.74 -13.18 8.08
CA ARG A 191 4.67 -12.05 8.05
C ARG A 191 5.05 -11.73 6.61
N LEU A 192 5.11 -10.44 6.26
CA LEU A 192 5.43 -10.03 4.89
C LEU A 192 6.87 -10.40 4.51
N LEU A 193 7.82 -10.26 5.44
CA LEU A 193 9.23 -10.62 5.20
C LEU A 193 9.44 -12.12 5.01
N ASP A 194 8.68 -12.98 5.71
CA ASP A 194 8.74 -14.44 5.52
C ASP A 194 8.22 -14.81 4.11
N LEU A 195 7.17 -14.13 3.64
CA LEU A 195 6.68 -14.28 2.27
C LEU A 195 7.71 -13.82 1.23
N CYS A 196 8.33 -12.66 1.43
CA CYS A 196 9.36 -12.18 0.53
C CYS A 196 10.56 -13.14 0.46
N LEU A 197 11.00 -13.67 1.60
CA LEU A 197 12.07 -14.68 1.64
C LEU A 197 11.65 -15.96 0.90
N GLY A 198 10.45 -16.47 1.17
CA GLY A 198 9.96 -17.69 0.54
C GLY A 198 9.84 -17.59 -0.98
N LEU A 199 9.40 -16.43 -1.50
CA LEU A 199 9.40 -16.16 -2.94
C LEU A 199 10.82 -16.02 -3.51
N THR A 200 11.72 -15.35 -2.78
CA THR A 200 13.12 -15.22 -3.19
C THR A 200 13.78 -16.58 -3.38
N GLU A 201 13.53 -17.51 -2.45
CA GLU A 201 14.04 -18.90 -2.50
C GLU A 201 13.34 -19.72 -3.59
N ALA A 202 12.02 -19.61 -3.74
CA ALA A 202 11.26 -20.32 -4.77
C ALA A 202 11.69 -19.92 -6.19
N TRP A 203 12.02 -18.65 -6.40
CA TRP A 203 12.47 -18.11 -7.69
C TRP A 203 13.97 -18.20 -7.91
N HIS A 204 14.73 -18.66 -6.90
CA HIS A 204 16.19 -18.70 -6.94
C HIS A 204 16.78 -17.36 -7.39
N LEU A 205 16.33 -16.27 -6.76
CA LEU A 205 16.86 -14.92 -7.00
C LEU A 205 18.32 -14.82 -6.55
N PRO A 206 19.06 -13.78 -7.01
CA PRO A 206 20.43 -13.55 -6.61
C PRO A 206 20.65 -13.70 -5.10
N ILE A 207 21.74 -14.36 -4.70
CA ILE A 207 21.95 -14.79 -3.31
C ILE A 207 21.90 -13.62 -2.31
N TRP A 208 22.33 -12.43 -2.71
CA TRP A 208 22.31 -11.23 -1.87
C TRP A 208 20.90 -10.73 -1.54
N VAL A 209 19.90 -11.02 -2.39
CA VAL A 209 18.49 -10.74 -2.07
C VAL A 209 18.04 -11.61 -0.90
N SER A 210 18.31 -12.92 -0.98
CA SER A 210 18.00 -13.88 0.09
C SER A 210 18.71 -13.51 1.39
N GLN A 211 19.99 -13.14 1.32
CA GLN A 211 20.77 -12.72 2.49
C GLN A 211 20.19 -11.47 3.15
N GLY A 212 19.75 -10.46 2.38
CA GLY A 212 19.12 -9.26 2.94
C GLY A 212 17.82 -9.57 3.69
N TYR A 213 16.97 -10.47 3.18
CA TYR A 213 15.77 -10.90 3.90
C TYR A 213 16.09 -11.75 5.14
N LYS A 214 17.07 -12.67 5.06
CA LYS A 214 17.54 -13.46 6.20
C LYS A 214 18.10 -12.56 7.31
N LEU A 215 18.83 -11.50 6.94
CA LEU A 215 19.34 -10.50 7.88
C LEU A 215 18.17 -9.79 8.60
N LEU A 216 17.17 -9.32 7.86
CA LEU A 216 15.99 -8.67 8.43
C LEU A 216 15.15 -9.57 9.35
N LEU A 217 15.22 -10.89 9.17
CA LEU A 217 14.46 -11.86 9.97
C LEU A 217 15.25 -12.39 11.17
N ALA A 218 16.51 -12.78 10.97
CA ALA A 218 17.30 -13.52 11.96
C ALA A 218 18.40 -12.69 12.62
N GLU A 219 18.87 -11.61 11.98
CA GLU A 219 20.08 -10.87 12.40
C GLU A 219 19.78 -9.44 12.89
N GLN A 220 18.51 -9.15 13.20
CA GLN A 220 18.06 -7.83 13.67
C GLN A 220 18.89 -7.29 14.84
N ARG A 221 19.40 -8.17 15.73
CA ARG A 221 20.25 -7.77 16.86
C ARG A 221 21.57 -7.15 16.40
N LEU A 222 22.18 -7.67 15.33
CA LEU A 222 23.42 -7.10 14.76
C LEU A 222 23.12 -5.74 14.11
N LEU A 223 22.02 -5.65 13.38
CA LEU A 223 21.57 -4.38 12.77
C LEU A 223 21.32 -3.30 13.84
N VAL A 224 20.67 -3.65 14.95
CA VAL A 224 20.42 -2.72 16.07
C VAL A 224 21.74 -2.30 16.74
N LYS A 225 22.67 -3.23 16.98
CA LYS A 225 24.01 -2.91 17.52
C LYS A 225 24.77 -1.95 16.60
N ALA A 226 24.79 -2.23 15.29
CA ALA A 226 25.43 -1.36 14.30
C ALA A 226 24.78 0.04 14.29
N LEU A 227 23.45 0.13 14.36
CA LEU A 227 22.75 1.41 14.40
C LEU A 227 23.08 2.21 15.68
N HIS A 228 23.23 1.55 16.83
CA HIS A 228 23.65 2.22 18.07
C HIS A 228 25.06 2.83 17.96
N ILE A 229 25.98 2.14 17.28
CA ILE A 229 27.31 2.68 16.97
C ILE A 229 27.19 3.83 15.97
N ALA A 230 26.42 3.65 14.90
CA ALA A 230 26.29 4.63 13.82
C ALA A 230 25.73 5.98 14.26
N ARG A 231 24.95 6.02 15.34
CA ARG A 231 24.40 7.25 15.94
C ARG A 231 25.38 8.04 16.81
N GLN A 232 26.60 7.54 17.05
CA GLN A 232 27.62 8.33 17.74
C GLN A 232 28.15 9.41 16.78
N ASP A 233 28.54 10.57 17.31
CA ASP A 233 28.96 11.71 16.49
C ASP A 233 30.43 11.68 16.04
N ASP A 234 31.23 10.73 16.54
CA ASP A 234 32.68 10.70 16.36
C ASP A 234 33.17 9.43 15.63
N ALA A 235 33.91 9.63 14.54
CA ALA A 235 34.51 8.58 13.73
C ALA A 235 35.54 7.73 14.50
N LEU A 236 36.32 8.35 15.41
CA LEU A 236 37.26 7.61 16.25
C LEU A 236 36.50 6.66 17.19
N ARG A 237 35.39 7.15 17.77
CA ARG A 237 34.51 6.35 18.62
C ARG A 237 33.85 5.20 17.85
N HIS A 238 33.43 5.42 16.60
CA HIS A 238 32.93 4.33 15.74
C HIS A 238 33.98 3.22 15.60
N GLN A 239 35.22 3.59 15.29
CA GLN A 239 36.31 2.64 15.13
C GLN A 239 36.56 1.85 16.42
N GLN A 240 36.66 2.52 17.57
CA GLN A 240 36.87 1.87 18.86
C GLN A 240 35.75 0.86 19.20
N LEU A 241 34.48 1.25 18.98
CA LEU A 241 33.34 0.37 19.27
C LEU A 241 33.26 -0.83 18.31
N LEU A 242 33.63 -0.65 17.03
CA LEU A 242 33.70 -1.75 16.07
C LEU A 242 34.88 -2.68 16.33
N ASP A 243 36.02 -2.15 16.77
CA ASP A 243 37.19 -2.94 17.13
C ASP A 243 36.97 -3.77 18.39
N ALA A 244 36.15 -3.28 19.33
CA ALA A 244 35.69 -4.03 20.50
C ALA A 244 34.72 -5.18 20.14
N GLU A 245 34.11 -5.16 18.95
CA GLU A 245 33.14 -6.16 18.48
C GLU A 245 33.55 -6.73 17.09
N PRO A 246 34.61 -7.55 16.99
CA PRO A 246 35.14 -8.04 15.71
C PRO A 246 34.11 -8.80 14.86
N ASN A 247 33.17 -9.48 15.50
CA ASN A 247 32.07 -10.19 14.82
C ASN A 247 31.13 -9.20 14.13
N LEU A 248 30.76 -8.11 14.81
CA LEU A 248 29.93 -7.05 14.24
C LEU A 248 30.65 -6.33 13.11
N ARG A 249 31.95 -6.05 13.27
CA ARG A 249 32.77 -5.43 12.21
C ARG A 249 32.84 -6.32 10.97
N ARG A 250 33.06 -7.63 11.12
CA ARG A 250 33.07 -8.58 9.98
C ARG A 250 31.72 -8.65 9.31
N TRP A 251 30.65 -8.74 10.10
CA TRP A 251 29.27 -8.75 9.60
C TRP A 251 28.95 -7.47 8.82
N LEU A 252 29.25 -6.29 9.40
CA LEU A 252 28.94 -5.00 8.80
C LEU A 252 29.59 -4.87 7.42
N ASN A 253 30.87 -5.25 7.31
CA ASN A 253 31.66 -5.12 6.08
C ASN A 253 31.37 -6.20 5.01
N GLN A 254 30.36 -7.05 5.20
CA GLN A 254 29.94 -7.98 4.15
C GLN A 254 29.36 -7.21 2.95
N PRO A 255 29.87 -7.42 1.72
CA PRO A 255 29.36 -6.72 0.53
C PRO A 255 27.86 -6.89 0.31
N ALA A 256 27.28 -8.03 0.68
CA ALA A 256 25.84 -8.28 0.54
C ALA A 256 24.96 -7.26 1.29
N ASN A 257 25.47 -6.64 2.36
CA ASN A 257 24.74 -5.63 3.11
C ASN A 257 24.44 -4.39 2.27
N THR A 258 25.21 -4.10 1.21
CA THR A 258 24.97 -2.92 0.35
C THR A 258 23.60 -2.96 -0.31
N VAL A 259 23.11 -4.16 -0.66
CA VAL A 259 21.78 -4.35 -1.25
C VAL A 259 20.69 -3.89 -0.29
N LEU A 260 20.79 -4.32 0.98
CA LEU A 260 19.85 -3.93 2.02
C LEU A 260 19.95 -2.44 2.34
N LEU A 261 21.16 -1.90 2.48
CA LEU A 261 21.38 -0.48 2.78
C LEU A 261 20.78 0.44 1.71
N ALA A 262 21.01 0.13 0.43
CA ALA A 262 20.49 0.91 -0.68
C ALA A 262 18.96 0.82 -0.80
N ASN A 263 18.39 -0.38 -0.63
CA ASN A 263 16.94 -0.58 -0.68
C ASN A 263 16.23 0.06 0.52
N GLY A 264 16.80 -0.06 1.71
CA GLY A 264 16.31 0.59 2.92
C GLY A 264 16.24 2.11 2.73
N LEU A 265 17.33 2.71 2.23
CA LEU A 265 17.41 4.14 1.93
C LEU A 265 16.41 4.57 0.85
N ALA A 266 16.32 3.84 -0.27
CA ALA A 266 15.45 4.20 -1.38
C ALA A 266 13.95 4.05 -1.04
N MET A 267 13.60 3.07 -0.21
CA MET A 267 12.24 2.85 0.27
C MET A 267 11.85 3.90 1.31
N SER A 268 12.68 4.13 2.32
CA SER A 268 12.36 5.11 3.37
C SER A 268 12.28 6.55 2.82
N ALA A 269 13.11 6.88 1.81
CA ALA A 269 13.07 8.18 1.15
C ALA A 269 11.75 8.46 0.41
N GLN A 270 10.91 7.45 0.16
CA GLN A 270 9.55 7.67 -0.37
C GLN A 270 8.67 8.48 0.58
N GLU A 271 8.89 8.33 1.89
CA GLU A 271 8.21 9.11 2.92
C GLU A 271 8.84 10.51 3.01
N SER A 272 10.14 10.56 3.31
CA SER A 272 10.92 11.80 3.41
C SER A 272 12.41 11.51 3.60
N TRP A 273 13.27 12.47 3.24
CA TRP A 273 14.70 12.45 3.53
C TRP A 273 15.04 12.62 5.02
N THR A 274 14.11 13.16 5.81
CA THR A 274 14.33 13.56 7.21
C THR A 274 13.57 12.72 8.22
N CYS A 275 12.75 11.77 7.78
CA CYS A 275 12.03 10.93 8.73
C CYS A 275 13.02 10.01 9.50
N PRO A 276 12.69 9.61 10.74
CA PRO A 276 13.56 8.71 11.53
C PRO A 276 13.82 7.37 10.85
N HIS A 277 12.99 6.95 9.89
CA HIS A 277 13.24 5.75 9.11
C HIS A 277 14.42 5.94 8.14
N THR A 278 14.43 7.03 7.37
CA THR A 278 15.51 7.34 6.43
C THR A 278 16.82 7.63 7.14
N GLU A 279 16.77 8.37 8.24
CA GLU A 279 17.97 8.73 9.00
C GLU A 279 18.73 7.48 9.48
N ARG A 280 18.01 6.43 9.94
CA ARG A 280 18.63 5.16 10.33
C ARG A 280 19.44 4.51 9.20
N TRP A 281 18.90 4.51 7.99
CA TRP A 281 19.59 3.97 6.82
C TRP A 281 20.77 4.83 6.38
N GLN A 282 20.66 6.15 6.51
CA GLN A 282 21.78 7.07 6.24
C GLN A 282 22.93 6.85 7.23
N TYR A 283 22.65 6.74 8.54
CA TYR A 283 23.66 6.43 9.55
C TYR A 283 24.35 5.08 9.30
N LEU A 284 23.57 4.03 9.05
CA LEU A 284 24.13 2.70 8.77
C LEU A 284 25.00 2.71 7.51
N THR A 285 24.58 3.43 6.47
CA THR A 285 25.35 3.61 5.24
C THR A 285 26.64 4.39 5.49
N ALA A 286 26.59 5.45 6.29
CA ALA A 286 27.75 6.23 6.70
C ALA A 286 28.74 5.40 7.52
N LEU A 287 28.25 4.58 8.46
CA LEU A 287 29.10 3.67 9.23
C LEU A 287 29.76 2.60 8.34
N TYR A 288 29.02 2.02 7.39
CA TYR A 288 29.55 1.06 6.41
C TYR A 288 30.63 1.70 5.52
N LEU A 289 30.36 2.90 5.03
CA LEU A 289 31.30 3.66 4.18
C LEU A 289 32.42 4.32 4.98
N GLN A 290 32.35 4.38 6.31
CA GLN A 290 33.30 5.13 7.13
C GLN A 290 33.49 6.56 6.61
N THR A 291 32.38 7.22 6.25
CA THR A 291 32.35 8.61 5.75
C THR A 291 31.41 9.45 6.60
N PRO A 292 31.61 10.77 6.67
CA PRO A 292 30.67 11.68 7.31
C PRO A 292 29.23 11.48 6.79
N LEU A 293 28.25 11.62 7.70
CA LEU A 293 26.83 11.51 7.35
C LEU A 293 26.43 12.53 6.26
N SER A 294 26.97 13.75 6.33
CA SER A 294 26.72 14.80 5.35
C SER A 294 27.05 14.38 3.92
N ASP A 295 28.15 13.65 3.76
CA ASP A 295 28.65 13.22 2.45
C ASP A 295 27.75 12.13 1.86
N VAL A 296 27.31 11.19 2.71
CA VAL A 296 26.32 10.17 2.34
C VAL A 296 24.99 10.81 1.97
N GLN A 297 24.52 11.79 2.74
CA GLN A 297 23.29 12.53 2.43
C GLN A 297 23.40 13.27 1.09
N GLN A 298 24.50 14.00 0.87
CA GLN A 298 24.75 14.70 -0.38
C GLN A 298 24.77 13.74 -1.57
N GLN A 299 25.51 12.63 -1.45
CA GLN A 299 25.60 11.62 -2.51
C GLN A 299 24.25 10.97 -2.77
N ALA A 300 23.51 10.61 -1.72
CA ALA A 300 22.17 10.03 -1.85
C ALA A 300 21.20 10.96 -2.60
N HIS A 301 21.23 12.26 -2.30
CA HIS A 301 20.40 13.24 -3.01
C HIS A 301 20.81 13.37 -4.49
N GLN A 302 22.11 13.41 -4.78
CA GLN A 302 22.61 13.44 -6.16
C GLN A 302 22.19 12.19 -6.95
N GLN A 303 22.25 11.00 -6.33
CA GLN A 303 21.79 9.77 -6.96
C GLN A 303 20.27 9.76 -7.18
N ALA A 304 19.49 10.34 -6.27
CA ALA A 304 18.07 10.50 -6.46
C ALA A 304 17.77 11.41 -7.66
N VAL A 305 18.48 12.53 -7.81
CA VAL A 305 18.32 13.43 -8.96
C VAL A 305 18.72 12.72 -10.27
N THR A 306 19.81 11.95 -10.27
CA THR A 306 20.22 11.15 -11.44
C THR A 306 19.17 10.12 -11.82
N SER A 307 18.62 9.39 -10.85
CA SER A 307 17.50 8.44 -11.05
C SER A 307 16.28 9.14 -11.64
N ALA A 308 15.91 10.32 -11.13
CA ALA A 308 14.73 11.04 -11.60
C ALA A 308 14.85 11.49 -13.06
N ARG A 309 16.06 11.73 -13.58
CA ARG A 309 16.25 12.12 -15.00
C ARG A 309 15.79 11.04 -15.97
N THR A 310 15.78 9.77 -15.56
CA THR A 310 15.43 8.63 -16.42
C THR A 310 14.13 7.95 -16.03
N THR A 311 13.71 8.04 -14.76
CA THR A 311 12.58 7.27 -14.22
C THR A 311 11.38 8.11 -13.80
N LEU A 312 11.50 9.44 -13.72
CA LEU A 312 10.41 10.29 -13.26
C LEU A 312 9.21 10.23 -14.22
N MET A 313 8.03 9.92 -13.67
CA MET A 313 6.76 9.96 -14.37
C MET A 313 5.81 10.95 -13.65
N PRO A 314 4.95 11.70 -14.38
CA PRO A 314 4.09 12.73 -13.78
C PRO A 314 3.12 12.22 -12.70
N ASP A 315 2.72 10.95 -12.80
CA ASP A 315 1.73 10.32 -11.93
C ASP A 315 2.34 9.46 -10.81
N LEU A 316 3.67 9.41 -10.72
CA LEU A 316 4.40 8.67 -9.68
C LEU A 316 5.15 9.60 -8.74
N TRP A 317 5.41 9.11 -7.54
CA TRP A 317 6.24 9.82 -6.58
C TRP A 317 7.70 9.39 -6.72
N HIS A 318 8.61 10.36 -6.82
CA HIS A 318 10.06 10.14 -6.78
C HIS A 318 10.67 11.01 -5.65
N PRO A 319 11.52 10.47 -4.76
CA PRO A 319 12.10 11.22 -3.63
C PRO A 319 12.87 12.48 -4.03
N ALA A 320 13.46 12.49 -5.23
CA ALA A 320 14.10 13.69 -5.78
C ALA A 320 13.16 14.90 -5.90
N LEU A 321 11.85 14.69 -6.07
CA LEU A 321 10.89 15.78 -6.07
C LEU A 321 10.93 16.50 -4.72
N SER A 322 10.96 15.78 -3.60
CA SER A 322 10.99 16.37 -2.24
C SER A 322 12.16 17.34 -2.00
N LEU A 323 13.26 17.22 -2.75
CA LEU A 323 14.45 18.07 -2.61
C LEU A 323 14.22 19.52 -3.04
N ILE A 324 13.16 19.80 -3.80
CA ILE A 324 12.82 21.18 -4.22
C ILE A 324 11.96 21.92 -3.17
N TRP A 325 11.41 21.19 -2.21
CA TRP A 325 10.58 21.74 -1.13
C TRP A 325 11.41 21.99 0.13
N PRO A 326 10.89 22.78 1.09
CA PRO A 326 11.52 22.91 2.39
C PRO A 326 11.77 21.56 3.06
N TRP A 327 12.90 21.44 3.75
CA TRP A 327 13.46 20.18 4.26
C TRP A 327 12.55 19.37 5.21
N HIS A 328 11.60 20.04 5.87
CA HIS A 328 10.66 19.45 6.82
C HIS A 328 9.33 19.01 6.17
N VAL A 329 9.17 19.20 4.86
CA VAL A 329 7.94 18.80 4.17
C VAL A 329 7.97 17.29 3.93
N HIS A 330 6.92 16.62 4.39
CA HIS A 330 6.73 15.19 4.21
C HIS A 330 5.61 14.93 3.20
N LYS A 331 5.75 13.84 2.43
CA LYS A 331 4.66 13.37 1.59
C LYS A 331 3.53 12.88 2.48
N VAL A 332 2.34 13.45 2.31
CA VAL A 332 1.14 12.96 3.00
C VAL A 332 0.57 11.79 2.20
N HIS A 333 0.43 10.63 2.84
CA HIS A 333 -0.20 9.47 2.23
C HIS A 333 -1.65 9.78 1.82
N ARG A 334 -2.10 9.26 0.67
CA ARG A 334 -3.45 9.52 0.15
C ARG A 334 -4.56 9.20 1.16
N GLY A 335 -4.41 8.12 1.92
CA GLY A 335 -5.34 7.73 2.98
C GLY A 335 -5.41 8.67 4.18
N LEU A 336 -4.46 9.61 4.32
CA LEU A 336 -4.47 10.67 5.33
C LEU A 336 -4.97 12.01 4.77
N LEU A 337 -5.17 12.11 3.46
CA LEU A 337 -5.81 13.28 2.87
C LEU A 337 -7.33 13.17 3.03
N PRO A 338 -8.04 14.30 3.22
CA PRO A 338 -9.49 14.30 3.15
C PRO A 338 -9.95 13.68 1.83
N ALA A 339 -11.00 12.86 1.91
CA ALA A 339 -11.63 12.34 0.71
C ALA A 339 -12.04 13.51 -0.21
N PRO A 340 -11.93 13.36 -1.54
CA PRO A 340 -12.29 14.42 -2.46
C PRO A 340 -13.76 14.82 -2.26
N PRO A 341 -14.11 16.09 -2.49
CA PRO A 341 -15.51 16.51 -2.48
C PRO A 341 -16.30 15.72 -3.54
N PRO A 342 -17.61 15.51 -3.34
CA PRO A 342 -18.47 14.86 -4.33
C PRO A 342 -18.40 15.60 -5.67
N THR A 343 -18.41 14.83 -6.77
CA THR A 343 -18.38 15.40 -8.13
C THR A 343 -19.64 16.21 -8.42
N ALA A 344 -19.60 17.06 -9.45
CA ALA A 344 -20.77 17.84 -9.87
C ALA A 344 -21.99 16.94 -10.19
N GLU A 345 -21.74 15.79 -10.84
CA GLU A 345 -22.76 14.78 -11.13
C GLU A 345 -23.33 14.15 -9.85
N ALA A 346 -22.47 13.77 -8.90
CA ALA A 346 -22.90 13.23 -7.61
C ALA A 346 -23.74 14.26 -6.82
N LEU A 347 -23.34 15.54 -6.84
CA LEU A 347 -24.10 16.63 -6.24
C LEU A 347 -25.45 16.87 -6.91
N ALA A 348 -25.55 16.68 -8.24
CA ALA A 348 -26.82 16.75 -8.95
C ALA A 348 -27.75 15.60 -8.52
N ALA A 349 -27.24 14.37 -8.48
CA ALA A 349 -27.98 13.21 -7.99
C ALA A 349 -28.43 13.38 -6.52
N TRP A 350 -27.54 13.90 -5.68
CA TRP A 350 -27.83 14.22 -4.28
C TRP A 350 -28.99 15.21 -4.14
N ARG A 351 -29.00 16.29 -4.93
CA ARG A 351 -30.11 17.27 -4.93
C ARG A 351 -31.42 16.61 -5.35
N THR A 352 -31.41 15.78 -6.39
CA THR A 352 -32.61 15.06 -6.85
C THR A 352 -33.17 14.17 -5.73
N ARG A 353 -32.33 13.36 -5.08
CA ARG A 353 -32.76 12.49 -3.98
C ARG A 353 -33.26 13.27 -2.75
N CYS A 354 -32.60 14.38 -2.40
CA CYS A 354 -33.11 15.24 -1.33
C CYS A 354 -34.47 15.85 -1.68
N THR A 355 -34.67 16.28 -2.92
CA THR A 355 -35.98 16.79 -3.38
C THR A 355 -37.05 15.71 -3.30
N GLU A 356 -36.75 14.47 -3.71
CA GLU A 356 -37.67 13.32 -3.58
C GLU A 356 -38.06 13.04 -2.12
N LEU A 357 -37.10 13.12 -1.20
CA LEU A 357 -37.35 12.97 0.24
C LEU A 357 -38.29 14.05 0.79
N LEU A 358 -38.21 15.27 0.25
CA LEU A 358 -38.95 16.44 0.73
C LEU A 358 -40.34 16.61 0.07
N VAL A 359 -40.77 15.74 -0.84
CA VAL A 359 -42.09 15.88 -1.47
C VAL A 359 -43.21 15.64 -0.44
N GLU A 360 -44.20 16.52 -0.43
CA GLU A 360 -45.42 16.39 0.37
C GLU A 360 -46.68 16.39 -0.53
N PRO A 361 -47.61 15.43 -0.37
CA PRO A 361 -47.54 14.26 0.51
C PRO A 361 -46.44 13.30 0.05
N SER A 362 -45.86 12.58 1.02
CA SER A 362 -44.69 11.74 0.72
C SER A 362 -45.03 10.65 -0.31
N ARG A 363 -44.10 10.35 -1.24
CA ARG A 363 -44.34 9.44 -2.39
C ARG A 363 -43.97 7.97 -2.13
N PHE A 364 -43.18 7.69 -1.10
CA PHE A 364 -42.66 6.35 -0.81
C PHE A 364 -43.75 5.35 -0.38
N ALA A 365 -43.99 4.26 -1.09
CA ALA A 365 -45.04 3.31 -0.68
C ALA A 365 -44.83 2.67 0.72
N ASN A 366 -43.58 2.52 1.16
CA ASN A 366 -43.24 1.91 2.44
C ASN A 366 -41.90 2.47 2.99
N ALA A 367 -41.56 2.08 4.22
CA ALA A 367 -40.30 2.50 4.86
C ALA A 367 -39.05 2.03 4.09
N MET A 368 -39.11 0.88 3.40
CA MET A 368 -37.99 0.38 2.62
C MET A 368 -37.63 1.35 1.50
N HIS A 369 -38.60 1.79 0.69
CA HIS A 369 -38.38 2.77 -0.37
C HIS A 369 -37.82 4.11 0.13
N LEU A 370 -38.31 4.59 1.29
CA LEU A 370 -37.76 5.78 1.93
C LEU A 370 -36.30 5.58 2.31
N THR A 371 -35.98 4.47 2.98
CA THR A 371 -34.59 4.18 3.38
C THR A 371 -33.67 3.95 2.19
N THR A 372 -34.13 3.38 1.07
CA THR A 372 -33.35 3.25 -0.17
C THR A 372 -33.00 4.63 -0.73
N CYS A 373 -33.97 5.54 -0.84
CA CYS A 373 -33.72 6.91 -1.29
C CYS A 373 -32.77 7.66 -0.34
N ALA A 374 -32.94 7.48 0.98
CA ALA A 374 -32.04 8.03 1.99
C ALA A 374 -30.60 7.51 1.83
N LYS A 375 -30.41 6.21 1.62
CA LYS A 375 -29.11 5.59 1.38
C LYS A 375 -28.46 6.17 0.12
N GLU A 376 -29.20 6.26 -0.97
CA GLU A 376 -28.70 6.84 -2.24
C GLU A 376 -28.32 8.30 -2.08
N ALA A 377 -29.10 9.09 -1.32
CA ALA A 377 -28.75 10.48 -1.01
C ALA A 377 -27.44 10.57 -0.19
N LEU A 378 -27.26 9.70 0.80
CA LEU A 378 -26.03 9.65 1.61
C LEU A 378 -24.81 9.27 0.76
N VAL A 379 -24.93 8.29 -0.12
CA VAL A 379 -23.85 7.90 -1.04
C VAL A 379 -23.53 9.04 -2.01
N ALA A 380 -24.55 9.67 -2.62
CA ALA A 380 -24.37 10.80 -3.52
C ALA A 380 -23.78 12.05 -2.83
N SER A 381 -23.97 12.19 -1.51
CA SER A 381 -23.33 13.24 -0.70
C SER A 381 -21.81 13.03 -0.50
N GLY A 382 -21.28 11.87 -0.91
CA GLY A 382 -19.88 11.51 -0.87
C GLY A 382 -19.53 10.45 0.19
N MET A 383 -20.51 9.88 0.90
CA MET A 383 -20.26 8.78 1.83
C MET A 383 -19.97 7.49 1.07
N GLN A 384 -18.97 6.74 1.52
CA GLN A 384 -18.55 5.49 0.84
C GLN A 384 -19.10 4.26 1.53
N ARG A 385 -19.22 4.30 2.87
CA ARG A 385 -19.76 3.20 3.67
C ARG A 385 -20.88 3.74 4.52
N VAL A 386 -22.06 3.15 4.43
CA VAL A 386 -23.28 3.65 5.09
C VAL A 386 -24.04 2.47 5.70
N LEU A 387 -24.48 2.64 6.94
CA LEU A 387 -25.53 1.83 7.58
C LEU A 387 -26.66 2.74 8.02
N ILE A 388 -27.89 2.32 7.72
CA ILE A 388 -29.11 2.93 8.25
C ILE A 388 -29.78 1.89 9.14
N PHE A 389 -29.84 2.16 10.43
CA PHE A 389 -30.57 1.37 11.40
C PHE A 389 -31.94 1.98 11.67
N MET A 390 -32.94 1.12 11.85
CA MET A 390 -34.24 1.51 12.41
C MET A 390 -34.35 0.97 13.84
N ALA A 391 -34.87 1.81 14.73
CA ALA A 391 -35.15 1.44 16.11
C ALA A 391 -36.50 0.73 16.20
N ASP A 392 -36.60 -0.24 17.11
CA ASP A 392 -37.86 -0.87 17.45
C ASP A 392 -38.76 0.02 18.34
N ARG A 393 -40.00 -0.44 18.57
CA ARG A 393 -40.97 0.29 19.41
C ARG A 393 -40.58 0.38 20.89
N ALA A 394 -39.63 -0.41 21.37
CA ALA A 394 -39.13 -0.30 22.74
C ALA A 394 -37.81 0.50 22.85
N LEU A 395 -37.20 0.95 21.74
CA LEU A 395 -35.83 1.50 21.69
C LEU A 395 -34.78 0.56 22.31
N SER A 396 -35.06 -0.75 22.25
CA SER A 396 -34.20 -1.80 22.78
C SER A 396 -33.25 -2.35 21.72
N THR A 397 -33.67 -2.33 20.46
CA THR A 397 -32.90 -2.91 19.36
C THR A 397 -32.85 -2.00 18.14
N LEU A 398 -31.69 -1.98 17.50
CA LEU A 398 -31.45 -1.34 16.22
C LEU A 398 -31.22 -2.42 15.16
N ARG A 399 -31.97 -2.38 14.06
CA ARG A 399 -31.81 -3.32 12.94
C ARG A 399 -31.43 -2.59 11.68
N VAL A 400 -30.46 -3.12 10.94
CA VAL A 400 -30.07 -2.54 9.65
C VAL A 400 -31.23 -2.67 8.67
N HIS A 401 -31.57 -1.55 8.05
CA HIS A 401 -32.52 -1.47 6.94
C HIS A 401 -31.81 -1.27 5.60
N GLN A 402 -30.70 -0.55 5.61
CA GLN A 402 -29.88 -0.31 4.42
C GLN A 402 -28.40 -0.35 4.76
N ALA A 403 -27.62 -0.93 3.85
CA ALA A 403 -26.18 -0.95 3.90
C ALA A 403 -25.63 -0.60 2.51
N ASP A 404 -24.53 0.16 2.48
CA ASP A 404 -23.77 0.45 1.26
C ASP A 404 -22.27 0.45 1.58
N GLY A 405 -21.44 0.02 0.63
CA GLY A 405 -19.98 -0.04 0.78
C GLY A 405 -19.44 -0.99 1.87
N LEU A 406 -20.26 -1.92 2.37
CA LEU A 406 -19.91 -2.86 3.44
C LEU A 406 -20.11 -4.32 3.02
N PRO A 407 -19.49 -5.30 3.72
CA PRO A 407 -19.74 -6.73 3.47
C PRO A 407 -21.23 -7.07 3.52
N LYS A 408 -21.68 -8.02 2.69
CA LYS A 408 -23.12 -8.38 2.57
C LYS A 408 -23.76 -8.74 3.91
N ASP A 409 -23.02 -9.38 4.81
CA ASP A 409 -23.48 -9.78 6.14
C ASP A 409 -23.85 -8.57 7.02
N ALA A 410 -23.31 -7.38 6.74
CA ALA A 410 -23.65 -6.16 7.47
C ALA A 410 -25.12 -5.77 7.30
N ALA A 411 -25.78 -6.19 6.21
CA ALA A 411 -27.20 -5.92 5.97
C ALA A 411 -28.14 -6.62 6.97
N HIS A 412 -27.67 -7.68 7.63
CA HIS A 412 -28.45 -8.47 8.60
C HIS A 412 -28.12 -8.13 10.06
N LEU A 413 -27.34 -7.08 10.28
CA LEU A 413 -26.88 -6.73 11.61
C LEU A 413 -28.02 -6.20 12.50
N SER A 414 -28.05 -6.68 13.74
CA SER A 414 -28.86 -6.11 14.82
C SER A 414 -27.99 -5.79 16.02
N LEU A 415 -28.25 -4.64 16.65
CA LEU A 415 -27.55 -4.16 17.83
C LEU A 415 -28.54 -4.06 18.99
N ASP A 416 -28.12 -4.57 20.13
CA ASP A 416 -28.82 -4.39 21.40
C ASP A 416 -28.32 -3.10 22.06
N VAL A 417 -29.27 -2.20 22.34
CA VAL A 417 -29.00 -0.86 22.88
C VAL A 417 -28.55 -0.94 24.34
N VAL A 418 -28.98 -1.96 25.09
CA VAL A 418 -28.63 -2.12 26.52
C VAL A 418 -27.12 -2.29 26.71
N ASN A 419 -26.44 -2.85 25.72
CA ASN A 419 -25.01 -3.15 25.78
C ASN A 419 -24.09 -1.99 25.32
N SER A 420 -24.65 -0.81 25.00
CA SER A 420 -23.85 0.35 24.62
C SER A 420 -24.44 1.66 25.15
N THR A 421 -23.72 2.29 26.07
CA THR A 421 -24.06 3.61 26.63
C THR A 421 -24.09 4.71 25.57
N LEU A 422 -23.28 4.58 24.50
CA LEU A 422 -23.30 5.49 23.36
C LEU A 422 -24.62 5.38 22.59
N LEU A 423 -25.07 4.15 22.31
CA LEU A 423 -26.34 3.93 21.62
C LEU A 423 -27.53 4.42 22.46
N GLN A 424 -27.51 4.19 23.77
CA GLN A 424 -28.55 4.71 24.69
C GLN A 424 -28.68 6.23 24.56
N ARG A 425 -27.57 6.96 24.68
CA ARG A 425 -27.57 8.43 24.55
C ARG A 425 -28.03 8.92 23.18
N LEU A 426 -27.64 8.23 22.11
CA LEU A 426 -28.07 8.56 20.74
C LEU A 426 -29.56 8.30 20.51
N LEU A 427 -30.17 7.35 21.23
CA LEU A 427 -31.60 7.07 21.12
C LEU A 427 -32.47 7.88 22.09
N GLU A 428 -31.90 8.38 23.19
CA GLU A 428 -32.58 9.30 24.11
C GLU A 428 -32.89 10.65 23.45
N LYS A 429 -31.92 11.21 22.71
CA LYS A 429 -32.08 12.52 22.05
C LYS A 429 -31.35 12.55 20.71
N SER A 430 -31.99 13.17 19.70
CA SER A 430 -31.35 13.41 18.41
C SER A 430 -30.03 14.17 18.57
N ALA A 431 -28.92 13.49 18.26
CA ALA A 431 -27.56 13.98 18.36
C ALA A 431 -26.70 13.47 17.18
N GLN A 432 -25.57 14.15 16.96
CA GLN A 432 -24.52 13.71 16.04
C GLN A 432 -23.22 13.52 16.81
N VAL A 433 -22.53 12.42 16.53
CA VAL A 433 -21.20 12.13 17.03
C VAL A 433 -20.28 12.02 15.82
N ARG A 434 -19.23 12.86 15.78
CA ARG A 434 -18.18 12.84 14.76
C ARG A 434 -16.91 12.32 15.42
N LEU A 435 -16.48 11.13 15.03
CA LEU A 435 -15.17 10.62 15.41
C LEU A 435 -14.09 11.27 14.54
N ASN A 436 -13.00 11.63 15.18
CA ASN A 436 -11.78 12.14 14.58
C ASN A 436 -10.57 11.63 15.41
N PRO A 437 -9.32 11.81 14.95
CA PRO A 437 -8.16 11.31 15.68
C PRO A 437 -8.09 11.77 17.14
N ASP A 438 -8.53 13.00 17.44
CA ASP A 438 -8.49 13.58 18.80
C ASP A 438 -9.40 12.85 19.79
N ASN A 439 -10.55 12.35 19.34
CA ASN A 439 -11.56 11.75 20.20
C ASN A 439 -11.78 10.24 19.96
N HIS A 440 -11.14 9.67 18.92
CA HIS A 440 -11.39 8.30 18.48
C HIS A 440 -11.15 7.28 19.59
N ALA A 441 -10.03 7.39 20.33
CA ALA A 441 -9.71 6.44 21.40
C ALA A 441 -10.82 6.35 22.46
N GLN A 442 -11.43 7.49 22.81
CA GLN A 442 -12.51 7.56 23.79
C GLN A 442 -13.83 7.01 23.24
N PHE A 443 -14.25 7.44 22.05
CA PHE A 443 -15.54 7.04 21.48
C PHE A 443 -15.54 5.63 20.89
N SER A 444 -14.43 5.17 20.33
CA SER A 444 -14.29 3.83 19.77
C SER A 444 -14.46 2.75 20.85
N ALA A 445 -13.98 2.99 22.07
CA ALA A 445 -14.22 2.09 23.21
C ALA A 445 -15.72 1.88 23.53
N LEU A 446 -16.55 2.90 23.26
CA LEU A 446 -17.99 2.87 23.50
C LEU A 446 -18.80 2.31 22.32
N LEU A 447 -18.16 2.14 21.14
CA LEU A 447 -18.80 1.56 19.97
C LEU A 447 -18.99 0.03 20.15
N PRO A 448 -20.18 -0.50 19.77
CA PRO A 448 -20.39 -1.93 19.65
C PRO A 448 -19.25 -2.62 18.89
N PRO A 449 -18.72 -3.78 19.36
CA PRO A 449 -17.56 -4.43 18.77
C PRO A 449 -17.69 -4.71 17.27
N ILE A 450 -18.91 -5.02 16.81
CA ILE A 450 -19.20 -5.24 15.39
C ILE A 450 -19.05 -3.98 14.54
N LEU A 451 -19.46 -2.80 15.03
CA LEU A 451 -19.29 -1.54 14.32
C LEU A 451 -17.80 -1.16 14.23
N ARG A 452 -17.02 -1.41 15.28
CA ARG A 452 -15.55 -1.23 15.24
C ARG A 452 -14.88 -2.11 14.19
N ARG A 453 -15.36 -3.34 14.00
CA ARG A 453 -14.84 -4.24 12.96
C ARG A 453 -15.21 -3.79 11.55
N LEU A 454 -16.41 -3.25 11.36
CA LEU A 454 -16.88 -2.75 10.06
C LEU A 454 -16.23 -1.42 9.68
N PHE A 455 -16.03 -0.53 10.65
CA PHE A 455 -15.46 0.81 10.48
C PHE A 455 -14.13 0.94 11.23
N ILE A 456 -13.06 0.42 10.62
CA ILE A 456 -11.70 0.38 11.19
C ILE A 456 -11.03 1.78 11.24
N GLY A 457 -11.60 2.77 10.55
CA GLY A 457 -11.05 4.12 10.45
C GLY A 457 -11.20 4.97 11.71
N GLU A 458 -10.44 6.06 11.77
CA GLU A 458 -10.51 7.02 12.87
C GLU A 458 -11.63 8.06 12.69
N HIS A 459 -12.15 8.16 11.48
CA HIS A 459 -13.20 9.10 11.11
C HIS A 459 -14.52 8.36 10.86
N LEU A 460 -15.55 8.71 11.63
CA LEU A 460 -16.88 8.10 11.55
C LEU A 460 -17.95 9.11 11.94
N LEU A 461 -19.07 9.14 11.23
CA LEU A 461 -20.25 9.92 11.59
C LEU A 461 -21.34 8.98 12.11
N LEU A 462 -21.88 9.31 13.28
CA LEU A 462 -23.10 8.71 13.81
C LEU A 462 -24.13 9.82 13.99
N ARG A 463 -25.33 9.63 13.44
CA ARG A 463 -26.44 10.60 13.58
C ARG A 463 -27.73 9.86 13.85
N SER A 464 -28.32 10.11 15.00
CA SER A 464 -29.68 9.69 15.33
C SER A 464 -30.68 10.67 14.73
N LEU A 465 -31.77 10.18 14.18
CA LEU A 465 -32.85 10.98 13.59
C LEU A 465 -34.17 10.75 14.32
N SER A 466 -34.88 11.84 14.60
CA SER A 466 -36.14 11.82 15.33
C SER A 466 -37.36 12.09 14.44
N CYS A 467 -38.46 11.41 14.75
CA CYS A 467 -39.78 11.65 14.18
C CYS A 467 -40.78 11.80 15.34
N ASN A 468 -41.57 12.88 15.35
CA ASN A 468 -42.56 13.17 16.40
C ASN A 468 -41.99 13.13 17.82
N GLY A 469 -40.80 13.72 18.03
CA GLY A 469 -40.13 13.79 19.33
C GLY A 469 -39.44 12.50 19.79
N ARG A 470 -39.48 11.43 18.98
CA ARG A 470 -38.86 10.14 19.29
C ARG A 470 -37.79 9.77 18.27
N VAL A 471 -36.63 9.28 18.71
CA VAL A 471 -35.59 8.76 17.80
C VAL A 471 -36.06 7.44 17.18
N VAL A 472 -36.03 7.35 15.85
CA VAL A 472 -36.50 6.17 15.09
C VAL A 472 -35.43 5.58 14.18
N MET A 473 -34.36 6.32 13.90
CA MET A 473 -33.32 5.91 12.97
C MET A 473 -31.94 6.31 13.48
N LEU A 474 -30.93 5.49 13.20
CA LEU A 474 -29.51 5.81 13.42
C LEU A 474 -28.74 5.59 12.12
N ILE A 475 -28.07 6.63 11.65
CA ILE A 475 -27.18 6.58 10.48
C ILE A 475 -25.74 6.47 10.97
N VAL A 476 -24.98 5.54 10.41
CA VAL A 476 -23.54 5.40 10.60
C VAL A 476 -22.86 5.46 9.25
N ALA A 477 -21.94 6.41 9.05
CA ALA A 477 -21.31 6.59 7.74
C ALA A 477 -19.87 7.10 7.82
N ASP A 478 -19.04 6.76 6.83
CA ASP A 478 -17.72 7.34 6.62
C ASP A 478 -17.30 7.41 5.15
N GLN A 479 -16.08 7.92 4.91
CA GLN A 479 -15.42 7.98 3.60
C GLN A 479 -14.22 7.02 3.55
N GLY A 480 -14.45 5.74 3.86
CA GLY A 480 -13.40 4.71 3.82
C GLY A 480 -12.46 4.77 5.02
N GLY A 481 -12.86 5.46 6.10
CA GLY A 481 -12.12 5.56 7.36
C GLY A 481 -11.03 6.65 7.40
N GLY A 482 -10.83 7.36 6.29
CA GLY A 482 -9.96 8.54 6.19
C GLY A 482 -10.67 9.85 6.54
N PRO A 483 -9.96 10.98 6.57
CA PRO A 483 -10.55 12.26 6.94
C PRO A 483 -11.73 12.65 6.05
N LEU A 484 -12.77 13.18 6.68
CA LEU A 484 -13.99 13.58 5.99
C LEU A 484 -13.80 14.96 5.36
N SER A 485 -14.25 15.13 4.12
CA SER A 485 -14.30 16.46 3.49
C SER A 485 -15.35 17.33 4.20
N GLU A 486 -15.06 18.61 4.45
CA GLU A 486 -16.03 19.52 5.09
C GLU A 486 -17.30 19.67 4.26
N THR A 487 -17.19 19.67 2.92
CA THR A 487 -18.36 19.69 2.03
C THR A 487 -19.25 18.45 2.21
N THR A 488 -18.66 17.28 2.41
CA THR A 488 -19.38 16.01 2.61
C THR A 488 -20.02 15.97 3.99
N VAL A 489 -19.37 16.50 5.04
CA VAL A 489 -19.96 16.61 6.38
C VAL A 489 -21.18 17.53 6.36
N GLN A 490 -21.11 18.67 5.66
CA GLN A 490 -22.26 19.58 5.50
C GLN A 490 -23.39 18.92 4.70
N ALA A 491 -23.07 18.24 3.60
CA ALA A 491 -24.04 17.54 2.78
C ALA A 491 -24.72 16.40 3.55
N PHE A 492 -23.97 15.66 4.38
CA PHE A 492 -24.51 14.64 5.29
C PHE A 492 -25.52 15.25 6.28
N GLY A 493 -25.18 16.38 6.90
CA GLY A 493 -26.09 17.08 7.81
C GLY A 493 -27.39 17.52 7.13
N LYS A 494 -27.30 18.07 5.92
CA LYS A 494 -28.48 18.43 5.10
C LYS A 494 -29.29 17.21 4.69
N THR A 495 -28.64 16.11 4.35
CA THR A 495 -29.29 14.84 4.00
C THR A 495 -30.07 14.29 5.19
N ALA A 496 -29.46 14.27 6.38
CA ALA A 496 -30.12 13.89 7.62
C ALA A 496 -31.39 14.72 7.91
N GLN A 497 -31.34 16.03 7.68
CA GLN A 497 -32.52 16.90 7.80
C GLN A 497 -33.62 16.57 6.78
N CYS A 498 -33.26 16.25 5.54
CA CYS A 498 -34.22 15.82 4.53
C CYS A 498 -34.88 14.50 4.92
N ILE A 499 -34.12 13.57 5.49
CA ILE A 499 -34.63 12.28 5.98
C ILE A 499 -35.56 12.49 7.17
N GLU A 500 -35.23 13.34 8.14
CA GLU A 500 -36.12 13.64 9.28
C GLU A 500 -37.47 14.22 8.82
N LYS A 501 -37.45 15.16 7.86
CA LYS A 501 -38.67 15.70 7.26
C LYS A 501 -39.46 14.61 6.51
N ALA A 502 -38.78 13.81 5.69
CA ALA A 502 -39.40 12.70 4.96
C ALA A 502 -40.09 11.70 5.90
N LEU A 503 -39.45 11.38 7.04
CA LEU A 503 -40.00 10.49 8.06
C LEU A 503 -41.28 11.08 8.65
N HIS A 504 -41.28 12.37 8.99
CA HIS A 504 -42.46 13.07 9.52
C HIS A 504 -43.62 13.06 8.53
N SER A 505 -43.38 13.46 7.28
CA SER A 505 -44.40 13.49 6.23
C SER A 505 -44.86 12.08 5.83
N PHE A 506 -44.01 11.05 5.97
CA PHE A 506 -44.36 9.65 5.77
C PHE A 506 -45.29 9.11 6.89
N THR A 507 -45.00 9.43 8.15
CA THR A 507 -45.84 8.99 9.28
C THR A 507 -47.19 9.68 9.35
N ASN A 508 -47.28 10.91 8.84
CA ASN A 508 -48.50 11.74 8.93
C ASN A 508 -49.39 11.67 7.68
N ARG A 509 -49.13 10.76 6.73
CA ARG A 509 -49.94 10.64 5.49
C ARG A 509 -51.41 10.29 5.69
N SER A 510 -51.75 9.78 6.87
CA SER A 510 -53.09 9.31 7.25
C SER A 510 -53.75 10.18 8.33
N ALA A 511 -53.19 11.37 8.61
CA ALA A 511 -53.78 12.36 9.49
C ALA A 511 -54.68 13.34 8.72
#